data_AF-A0A8R1XPV5-F1
#
_entry.id   AF-A0A8R1XPV5-F1
#
_cell.length_a   1.000
_cell.length_b   1.000
_cell.length_c   1.000
_cell.angle_alpha   90.00
_cell.angle_beta   90.00
_cell.angle_gamma   90.00
#
_symmetry.space_group_name_H-M   'P 1'
#
loop_
_entity.id
_entity.type
_entity.pdbx_description
1 polymer ?
#
loop_
_entity_poly.entity_id
_entity_poly.type
_entity_poly.pdbx_seq_one_letter_code
_entity_poly.pdbx_strand_id
1 'polypeptide(L)'
;MSEEEQQCYAGVVADCAKTSTELLNVAKQFYVQLQKEEERDGISLYEVKNRDLLAYTRDLIYLMYQMSNGNSIQGDPAIERLVYLRTILERIRPIEHRMKSYVEKLILLTSDTASTNVKTLRPHPDRLKVDDESEELESEDDGSDENASKAKSKKYVPPKLMAVHYNEDEEEMEERKIQRARRRALQSSLIQDLRAQYSEAPEEFQDDSIVKRKKQEDIEKRKYEEDYLIRLQMTKKEKHNKKIQNRQDILDELLHFGSYMAMKDIEKGSDNTASHGAGRKRKIGKNRKFAKKQLAKGKKVK
;
A
#
# COMPACT_ATOMS: atom_id res chain seq x y z
N MET A 1 4.52 43.68 -57.37
CA MET A 1 3.98 42.31 -57.35
C MET A 1 4.23 41.70 -58.71
N SER A 2 5.20 40.81 -58.84
CA SER A 2 5.43 40.03 -60.07
C SER A 2 4.15 39.25 -60.41
N GLU A 3 3.88 38.97 -61.69
CA GLU A 3 2.74 38.13 -62.10
C GLU A 3 2.80 36.76 -61.39
N GLU A 4 4.00 36.24 -61.17
CA GLU A 4 4.26 35.01 -60.42
C GLU A 4 3.82 35.12 -58.94
N GLU A 5 4.06 36.27 -58.30
CA GLU A 5 3.65 36.50 -56.92
C GLU A 5 2.12 36.52 -56.83
N GLN A 6 1.45 37.20 -57.76
CA GLN A 6 -0.02 37.25 -57.80
C GLN A 6 -0.64 35.86 -57.96
N GLN A 7 -0.06 35.01 -58.82
CA GLN A 7 -0.49 33.62 -58.98
C GLN A 7 -0.27 32.81 -57.69
N CYS A 8 0.87 33.00 -57.02
CA CYS A 8 1.13 32.37 -55.71
C CYS A 8 0.11 32.81 -54.65
N TYR A 9 -0.17 34.11 -54.54
CA TYR A 9 -1.18 34.62 -53.60
C TYR A 9 -2.58 34.09 -53.93
N ALA A 10 -2.95 34.04 -55.21
CA ALA A 10 -4.23 33.47 -55.63
C ALA A 10 -4.34 31.98 -55.27
N GLY A 11 -3.25 31.22 -55.42
CA GLY A 11 -3.18 29.82 -54.98
C GLY A 11 -3.37 29.67 -53.47
N VAL A 12 -2.65 30.46 -52.67
CA VAL A 12 -2.78 30.45 -51.20
C VAL A 12 -4.19 30.83 -50.77
N VAL A 13 -4.79 31.85 -51.37
CA VAL A 13 -6.17 32.26 -51.08
C VAL A 13 -7.18 31.17 -51.45
N ALA A 14 -6.99 30.48 -52.59
CA ALA A 14 -7.83 29.36 -53.00
C ALA A 14 -7.73 28.18 -52.00
N ASP A 15 -6.53 27.88 -51.51
CA ASP A 15 -6.34 26.81 -50.52
C ASP A 15 -6.86 27.21 -49.13
N CYS A 16 -6.70 28.48 -48.72
CA CYS A 16 -7.35 29.02 -47.52
C CYS A 16 -8.88 28.93 -47.61
N ALA A 17 -9.45 29.17 -48.79
CA ALA A 17 -10.88 29.04 -49.01
C ALA A 17 -11.33 27.57 -48.91
N LYS A 18 -10.61 26.62 -49.54
CA LYS A 18 -10.91 25.19 -49.44
C LYS A 18 -10.85 24.72 -47.97
N THR A 19 -9.73 24.98 -47.29
CA THR A 19 -9.54 24.59 -45.88
C THR A 19 -10.58 25.22 -44.96
N SER A 20 -10.95 26.49 -45.19
CA SER A 20 -12.03 27.15 -44.45
C SER A 20 -13.39 26.49 -44.67
N THR A 21 -13.73 26.10 -45.91
CA THR A 21 -14.99 25.39 -46.19
C THR A 21 -15.02 23.99 -45.59
N GLU A 22 -13.91 23.26 -45.61
CA GLU A 22 -13.77 21.96 -44.95
C GLU A 22 -13.94 22.09 -43.44
N LEU A 23 -13.27 23.07 -42.81
CA LEU A 23 -13.39 23.33 -41.38
C LEU A 23 -14.81 23.70 -40.99
N LEU A 24 -15.49 24.51 -41.80
CA LEU A 24 -16.88 24.90 -41.59
C LEU A 24 -17.81 23.67 -41.71
N ASN A 25 -17.57 22.78 -42.68
CA ASN A 25 -18.32 21.53 -42.83
C ASN A 25 -18.11 20.60 -41.62
N VAL A 26 -16.88 20.44 -41.15
CA VAL A 26 -16.56 19.64 -39.96
C VAL A 26 -17.20 20.26 -38.71
N ALA A 27 -17.14 21.58 -38.54
CA ALA A 27 -17.76 22.27 -37.42
C ALA A 27 -19.29 22.15 -37.44
N LYS A 28 -19.92 22.19 -38.62
CA LYS A 28 -21.36 21.91 -38.79
C LYS A 28 -21.71 20.47 -38.44
N GLN A 29 -20.91 19.50 -38.88
CA GLN A 29 -21.10 18.08 -38.53
C GLN A 29 -20.97 17.88 -37.02
N PHE A 30 -19.98 18.50 -36.38
CA PHE A 30 -19.79 18.48 -34.95
C PHE A 30 -20.97 19.11 -34.19
N TYR A 31 -21.50 20.23 -34.68
CA TYR A 31 -22.69 20.86 -34.12
C TYR A 31 -23.93 19.96 -34.21
N VAL A 32 -24.14 19.30 -35.37
CA VAL A 32 -25.23 18.34 -35.56
C VAL A 32 -25.07 17.12 -34.66
N GLN A 33 -23.85 16.63 -34.45
CA GLN A 33 -23.56 15.54 -33.50
C GLN A 33 -23.89 15.96 -32.06
N LEU A 34 -23.45 17.16 -31.65
CA LEU A 34 -23.75 17.73 -30.34
C LEU A 34 -25.24 17.96 -30.07
N GLN A 35 -26.04 18.18 -31.12
CA GLN A 35 -27.50 18.30 -30.99
C GLN A 35 -28.20 16.95 -30.84
N LYS A 36 -27.63 15.88 -31.42
CA LYS A 36 -28.21 14.52 -31.35
C LYS A 36 -27.96 13.84 -30.01
N GLU A 37 -26.83 14.16 -29.36
CA GLU A 37 -26.44 13.59 -28.07
C GLU A 37 -27.02 14.44 -26.94
N GLU A 38 -28.22 14.09 -26.47
CA GLU A 38 -28.86 14.74 -25.32
C GLU A 38 -28.18 14.40 -23.98
N GLU A 39 -27.50 13.25 -23.91
CA GLU A 39 -26.76 12.78 -22.73
C GLU A 39 -25.25 12.86 -22.98
N ARG A 40 -24.62 13.92 -22.47
CA ARG A 40 -23.17 14.15 -22.59
C ARG A 40 -22.37 13.36 -21.55
N ASP A 41 -22.50 12.04 -21.57
CA ASP A 41 -21.72 11.15 -20.70
C ASP A 41 -20.37 10.84 -21.34
N GLY A 42 -19.53 11.87 -21.40
CA GLY A 42 -18.18 11.82 -21.95
C GLY A 42 -17.12 12.24 -20.93
N ILE A 43 -15.86 12.08 -21.32
CA ILE A 43 -14.74 12.59 -20.53
C ILE A 43 -14.71 14.12 -20.66
N SER A 44 -15.01 14.82 -19.57
CA SER A 44 -15.09 16.30 -19.53
C SER A 44 -13.83 17.01 -20.07
N LEU A 45 -12.66 16.41 -19.93
CA LEU A 45 -11.41 16.96 -20.47
C LEU A 45 -11.46 17.12 -22.00
N TYR A 46 -12.08 16.17 -22.71
CA TYR A 46 -12.16 16.24 -24.17
C TYR A 46 -13.19 17.27 -24.64
N GLU A 47 -14.26 17.51 -23.88
CA GLU A 47 -15.19 18.59 -24.16
C GLU A 47 -14.48 19.96 -24.08
N VAL A 48 -13.70 20.19 -23.02
CA VAL A 48 -12.88 21.40 -22.88
C VAL A 48 -11.87 21.52 -24.00
N LYS A 49 -11.15 20.43 -24.32
CA LYS A 49 -10.16 20.42 -25.41
C LYS A 49 -10.79 20.76 -26.76
N ASN A 50 -11.94 20.16 -27.09
CA ASN A 50 -12.63 20.41 -28.35
C ASN A 50 -13.15 21.85 -28.44
N ARG A 51 -13.73 22.37 -27.35
CA ARG A 51 -14.15 23.77 -27.26
C ARG A 51 -12.99 24.73 -27.46
N ASP A 52 -11.88 24.51 -26.77
CA ASP A 52 -10.71 25.40 -26.82
C ASP A 52 -9.99 25.31 -28.17
N LEU A 53 -9.99 24.13 -28.82
CA LEU A 53 -9.47 23.96 -30.18
C LEU A 53 -10.34 24.70 -31.21
N LEU A 54 -11.67 24.62 -31.10
CA LEU A 54 -12.57 25.39 -31.95
C LEU A 54 -12.37 26.90 -31.75
N ALA A 55 -12.25 27.35 -30.50
CA ALA A 55 -11.94 28.76 -30.21
C ALA A 55 -10.60 29.19 -30.84
N TYR A 56 -9.57 28.34 -30.77
CA TYR A 56 -8.26 28.59 -31.36
C TYR A 56 -8.34 28.73 -32.89
N THR A 57 -9.06 27.82 -33.57
CA THR A 57 -9.25 27.89 -35.02
C THR A 57 -10.04 29.12 -35.44
N ARG A 58 -11.06 29.51 -34.67
CA ARG A 58 -11.86 30.72 -34.92
C ARG A 58 -11.01 31.98 -34.83
N ASP A 59 -10.23 32.14 -33.75
CA ASP A 59 -9.36 33.32 -33.57
C ASP A 59 -8.25 33.36 -34.64
N LEU A 60 -7.73 32.19 -35.05
CA LEU A 60 -6.76 32.09 -36.15
C LEU A 60 -7.36 32.54 -37.49
N ILE A 61 -8.56 32.05 -37.85
CA ILE A 61 -9.25 32.45 -39.09
C ILE A 61 -9.55 33.95 -39.09
N TYR A 62 -9.95 34.51 -37.93
CA TYR A 62 -10.17 35.94 -37.78
C TYR A 62 -8.89 36.75 -38.06
N LEU A 63 -7.75 36.33 -37.52
CA LEU A 63 -6.47 36.98 -37.81
C LEU A 63 -6.07 36.85 -39.29
N MET A 64 -6.25 35.68 -39.90
CA MET A 64 -6.02 35.49 -41.34
C MET A 64 -6.90 36.39 -42.20
N TYR A 65 -8.17 36.56 -41.81
CA TYR A 65 -9.09 37.46 -42.48
C TYR A 65 -8.64 38.92 -42.38
N GLN A 66 -8.19 39.37 -41.20
CA GLN A 66 -7.61 40.71 -41.06
C GLN A 66 -6.37 40.92 -41.91
N MET A 67 -5.49 39.91 -41.97
CA MET A 67 -4.31 39.94 -42.84
C MET A 67 -4.69 40.05 -44.32
N SER A 68 -5.73 39.32 -44.75
CA SER A 68 -6.19 39.37 -46.15
C SER A 68 -6.80 40.72 -46.52
N ASN A 69 -7.37 41.44 -45.55
CA ASN A 69 -7.89 42.80 -45.74
C ASN A 69 -6.79 43.88 -45.70
N GLY A 70 -5.54 43.50 -45.41
CA GLY A 70 -4.42 44.45 -45.26
C GLY A 70 -4.42 45.23 -43.95
N ASN A 71 -5.22 44.81 -42.96
CA ASN A 71 -5.22 45.42 -41.64
C ASN A 71 -4.01 44.95 -40.82
N SER A 72 -3.44 45.85 -40.03
CA SER A 72 -2.40 45.48 -39.07
C SER A 72 -2.98 44.64 -37.94
N ILE A 73 -2.31 43.54 -37.61
CA ILE A 73 -2.66 42.61 -36.52
C ILE A 73 -2.11 43.11 -35.17
N GLN A 74 -1.20 44.10 -35.19
CA GLN A 74 -0.50 44.54 -33.98
C GLN A 74 -1.49 45.13 -32.97
N GLY A 75 -1.57 44.51 -31.79
CA GLY A 75 -2.45 44.95 -30.70
C GLY A 75 -3.89 44.43 -30.76
N ASP A 76 -4.23 43.53 -31.69
CA ASP A 76 -5.56 42.91 -31.65
C ASP A 76 -5.68 41.95 -30.44
N PRO A 77 -6.73 42.06 -29.61
CA PRO A 77 -6.98 41.14 -28.49
C PRO A 77 -7.07 39.66 -28.90
N ALA A 78 -7.28 39.35 -30.19
CA ALA A 78 -7.22 37.99 -30.73
C ALA A 78 -5.84 37.34 -30.52
N ILE A 79 -4.75 38.10 -30.57
CA ILE A 79 -3.40 37.57 -30.31
C ILE A 79 -3.29 37.11 -28.85
N GLU A 80 -3.75 37.93 -27.90
CA GLU A 80 -3.74 37.57 -26.47
C GLU A 80 -4.59 36.32 -26.20
N ARG A 81 -5.78 36.25 -26.81
CA ARG A 81 -6.64 35.05 -26.75
C ARG A 81 -5.94 33.82 -27.33
N LEU A 82 -5.24 33.96 -28.45
CA LEU A 82 -4.53 32.86 -29.12
C LEU A 82 -3.37 32.35 -28.25
N VAL A 83 -2.60 33.26 -27.64
CA VAL A 83 -1.54 32.92 -26.68
C VAL A 83 -2.13 32.21 -25.47
N TYR A 84 -3.21 32.72 -24.90
CA TYR A 84 -3.91 32.08 -23.78
C TYR A 84 -4.38 30.65 -24.12
N LEU A 85 -5.12 30.49 -25.21
CA LEU A 85 -5.59 29.17 -25.69
C LEU A 85 -4.42 28.22 -25.97
N ARG A 86 -3.31 28.74 -26.52
CA ARG A 86 -2.10 27.96 -26.75
C ARG A 86 -1.52 27.42 -25.45
N THR A 87 -1.41 28.25 -24.41
CA THR A 87 -0.91 27.81 -23.11
C THR A 87 -1.81 26.75 -22.46
N ILE A 88 -3.14 26.87 -22.58
CA ILE A 88 -4.08 25.86 -22.09
C ILE A 88 -3.86 24.52 -22.81
N LEU A 89 -3.80 24.53 -24.14
CA LEU A 89 -3.60 23.31 -24.93
C LEU A 89 -2.27 22.63 -24.59
N GLU A 90 -1.21 23.38 -24.29
CA GLU A 90 0.07 22.83 -23.82
C GLU A 90 -0.03 22.19 -22.43
N ARG A 91 -0.81 22.79 -21.52
CA ARG A 91 -1.06 22.23 -20.17
C ARG A 91 -1.95 20.99 -20.19
N ILE A 92 -2.84 20.85 -21.17
CA ILE A 92 -3.70 19.67 -21.34
C ILE A 92 -2.90 18.45 -21.81
N ARG A 93 -1.86 18.61 -22.64
CA ARG A 93 -1.04 17.51 -23.19
C ARG A 93 -0.57 16.46 -22.16
N PRO A 94 0.05 16.83 -21.01
CA PRO A 94 0.47 15.83 -20.02
C PRO A 94 -0.71 15.09 -19.36
N ILE A 95 -1.87 15.74 -19.19
CA ILE A 95 -3.07 15.11 -18.63
C ILE A 95 -3.63 14.09 -19.61
N GLU A 96 -3.72 14.46 -20.89
CA GLU A 96 -4.11 13.57 -21.98
C GLU A 96 -3.20 12.34 -22.06
N HIS A 97 -1.87 12.52 -21.92
CA HIS A 97 -0.94 11.41 -21.91
C HIS A 97 -1.21 10.41 -20.76
N ARG A 98 -1.52 10.90 -19.55
CA ARG A 98 -1.88 10.04 -18.41
C ARG A 98 -3.21 9.32 -18.63
N MET A 99 -4.16 9.96 -19.30
CA MET A 99 -5.49 9.40 -19.57
C MET A 99 -5.52 8.49 -20.79
N LYS A 100 -4.53 8.54 -21.67
CA LYS A 100 -4.47 7.73 -22.90
C LYS A 100 -4.77 6.25 -22.64
N SER A 101 -4.16 5.63 -21.61
CA SER A 101 -4.44 4.24 -21.26
C SER A 101 -5.89 4.00 -20.78
N TYR A 102 -6.51 4.97 -20.12
CA TYR A 102 -7.91 4.89 -19.71
C TYR A 102 -8.85 5.02 -20.92
N VAL A 103 -8.54 5.95 -21.82
CA VAL A 103 -9.30 6.18 -23.06
C VAL A 103 -9.21 4.99 -23.99
N GLU A 104 -8.02 4.43 -24.19
CA GLU A 104 -7.82 3.20 -24.96
C GLU A 104 -8.60 2.02 -24.37
N LYS A 105 -8.67 1.90 -23.03
CA LYS A 105 -9.51 0.89 -22.37
C LYS A 105 -10.99 1.14 -22.61
N LEU A 106 -11.46 2.38 -22.55
CA LEU A 106 -12.86 2.70 -22.83
C LEU A 106 -13.21 2.40 -24.29
N ILE A 107 -12.37 2.80 -25.24
CA ILE A 107 -12.54 2.49 -26.66
C ILE A 107 -12.58 0.98 -26.88
N LEU A 108 -11.67 0.22 -26.22
CA LEU A 108 -11.67 -1.24 -26.28
C LEU A 108 -12.96 -1.83 -25.71
N LEU A 109 -13.45 -1.34 -24.55
CA LEU A 109 -14.73 -1.76 -23.99
C LEU A 109 -15.91 -1.46 -24.94
N THR A 110 -15.86 -0.34 -25.67
CA THR A 110 -16.90 0.04 -26.64
C THR A 110 -16.80 -0.77 -27.94
N SER A 111 -15.59 -1.11 -28.42
CA SER A 111 -15.43 -1.96 -29.62
C SER A 111 -15.75 -3.42 -29.35
N ASP A 112 -15.46 -3.92 -28.15
CA ASP A 112 -15.47 -5.36 -27.83
C ASP A 112 -16.87 -5.89 -27.45
N THR A 113 -17.92 -5.36 -28.07
CA THR A 113 -19.23 -6.06 -28.12
C THR A 113 -19.13 -7.45 -28.78
N ALA A 114 -17.97 -7.84 -29.32
CA ALA A 114 -17.73 -9.11 -30.01
C ALA A 114 -16.93 -10.19 -29.25
N SER A 115 -16.33 -9.96 -28.06
CA SER A 115 -15.68 -11.06 -27.33
C SER A 115 -15.47 -10.82 -25.83
N THR A 116 -16.32 -11.46 -25.04
CA THR A 116 -16.47 -11.46 -23.58
C THR A 116 -15.32 -12.07 -22.76
N ASN A 117 -14.05 -11.89 -23.14
CA ASN A 117 -12.92 -12.64 -22.53
C ASN A 117 -11.64 -11.85 -22.20
N VAL A 118 -11.71 -10.54 -21.93
CA VAL A 118 -10.58 -9.83 -21.29
C VAL A 118 -10.96 -9.46 -19.86
N LYS A 119 -10.63 -10.37 -18.93
CA LYS A 119 -10.76 -10.19 -17.48
C LYS A 119 -9.96 -8.95 -17.05
N THR A 120 -10.61 -7.80 -16.90
CA THR A 120 -9.98 -6.63 -16.28
C THR A 120 -9.83 -6.90 -14.79
N LEU A 121 -8.59 -7.14 -14.36
CA LEU A 121 -8.16 -7.46 -12.99
C LEU A 121 -8.33 -6.30 -11.99
N ARG A 122 -9.55 -5.78 -11.81
CA ARG A 122 -9.86 -4.83 -10.73
C ARG A 122 -10.93 -5.42 -9.79
N PRO A 123 -10.67 -5.52 -8.47
CA PRO A 123 -11.70 -5.86 -7.50
C PRO A 123 -12.77 -4.75 -7.47
N HIS A 124 -14.03 -5.09 -7.73
CA HIS A 124 -15.18 -4.20 -7.53
C HIS A 124 -15.88 -4.61 -6.21
N PRO A 125 -15.64 -3.91 -5.09
CA PRO A 125 -16.27 -4.23 -3.80
C PRO A 125 -17.80 -4.08 -3.85
N ASP A 126 -18.34 -3.22 -4.71
CA ASP A 126 -19.78 -2.95 -4.83
C ASP A 126 -20.58 -4.09 -5.50
N ARG A 127 -19.89 -5.06 -6.13
CA ARG A 127 -20.51 -6.29 -6.66
C ARG A 127 -20.50 -7.44 -5.65
N LEU A 128 -19.99 -7.21 -4.44
CA LEU A 128 -20.10 -8.14 -3.34
C LEU A 128 -21.52 -8.05 -2.77
N LYS A 129 -22.46 -8.77 -3.38
CA LYS A 129 -23.69 -9.16 -2.70
C LYS A 129 -23.27 -10.11 -1.59
N VAL A 130 -23.18 -9.57 -0.37
CA VAL A 130 -23.19 -10.38 0.84
C VAL A 130 -24.65 -10.79 0.97
N ASP A 131 -24.98 -12.01 0.54
CA ASP A 131 -26.23 -12.62 0.98
C ASP A 131 -26.15 -12.68 2.51
N ASP A 132 -26.97 -11.87 3.15
CA ASP A 132 -27.37 -12.06 4.54
C ASP A 132 -28.09 -13.42 4.59
N GLU A 133 -27.33 -14.49 4.77
CA GLU A 133 -27.84 -15.70 5.43
C GLU A 133 -28.03 -15.37 6.91
N SER A 134 -29.05 -14.55 7.14
CA SER A 134 -29.76 -14.40 8.40
C SER A 134 -30.50 -15.70 8.68
N GLU A 135 -29.82 -16.69 9.25
CA GLU A 135 -30.44 -17.84 9.93
C GLU A 135 -29.35 -18.61 10.68
N GLU A 136 -28.92 -18.07 11.82
CA GLU A 136 -28.60 -18.80 13.06
C GLU A 136 -28.08 -17.80 14.10
N LEU A 137 -29.06 -17.09 14.67
CA LEU A 137 -28.96 -16.44 15.97
C LEU A 137 -28.95 -17.52 17.04
N GLU A 138 -27.79 -17.93 17.55
CA GLU A 138 -27.59 -18.42 18.94
C GLU A 138 -26.09 -18.18 19.25
N SER A 139 -25.75 -17.11 19.95
CA SER A 139 -25.66 -17.05 21.41
C SER A 139 -24.55 -17.94 21.99
N GLU A 140 -23.67 -17.29 22.75
CA GLU A 140 -22.83 -17.85 23.81
C GLU A 140 -21.56 -18.57 23.32
N ASP A 141 -20.38 -17.98 23.53
CA ASP A 141 -19.64 -17.97 24.79
C ASP A 141 -18.92 -19.30 25.07
N ASP A 142 -17.70 -19.14 25.59
CA ASP A 142 -16.64 -20.06 25.97
C ASP A 142 -16.98 -21.57 26.09
N GLY A 143 -16.44 -22.37 25.16
CA GLY A 143 -15.80 -23.65 25.52
C GLY A 143 -16.43 -24.95 24.99
N SER A 144 -15.56 -25.77 24.38
CA SER A 144 -15.79 -27.13 23.86
C SER A 144 -16.67 -27.17 22.61
N ASP A 145 -16.46 -28.00 21.60
CA ASP A 145 -15.66 -29.20 21.47
C ASP A 145 -15.28 -29.38 20.00
N GLU A 146 -14.38 -30.32 19.80
CA GLU A 146 -13.75 -30.73 18.57
C GLU A 146 -14.72 -31.11 17.44
N ASN A 147 -14.21 -30.98 16.21
CA ASN A 147 -14.63 -31.69 14.98
C ASN A 147 -15.70 -31.05 14.09
N ALA A 148 -15.23 -30.28 13.10
CA ALA A 148 -15.42 -30.58 11.67
C ALA A 148 -14.90 -29.38 10.86
N SER A 149 -13.63 -29.32 10.49
CA SER A 149 -13.16 -29.84 9.19
C SER A 149 -14.27 -29.79 8.13
N LYS A 150 -14.20 -28.87 7.17
CA LYS A 150 -13.68 -29.09 5.80
C LYS A 150 -14.24 -27.87 5.02
N ALA A 151 -13.57 -27.13 4.16
CA ALA A 151 -12.74 -27.59 3.06
C ALA A 151 -11.99 -26.40 2.43
N LYS A 152 -10.99 -25.81 3.11
CA LYS A 152 -9.93 -25.10 2.39
C LYS A 152 -8.66 -25.92 2.54
N SER A 153 -8.28 -26.56 1.43
CA SER A 153 -7.13 -27.45 1.28
C SER A 153 -5.93 -26.98 2.12
N LYS A 154 -5.61 -27.73 3.17
CA LYS A 154 -4.42 -27.50 3.99
C LYS A 154 -3.19 -27.73 3.11
N LYS A 155 -2.69 -26.66 2.50
CA LYS A 155 -1.40 -26.67 1.81
C LYS A 155 -0.35 -26.98 2.86
N TYR A 156 0.22 -28.18 2.81
CA TYR A 156 1.32 -28.56 3.68
C TYR A 156 2.48 -27.59 3.44
N VAL A 157 2.90 -26.89 4.50
CA VAL A 157 4.10 -26.07 4.49
C VAL A 157 5.15 -26.84 5.31
N PRO A 158 6.16 -27.45 4.66
CA PRO A 158 7.22 -28.12 5.39
C PRO A 158 7.91 -27.15 6.36
N PRO A 159 8.23 -27.58 7.59
CA PRO A 159 9.03 -26.78 8.52
C PRO A 159 10.34 -26.38 7.86
N LYS A 160 10.74 -25.11 8.01
CA LYS A 160 12.04 -24.63 7.55
C LYS A 160 13.11 -25.15 8.52
N LEU A 161 13.62 -26.36 8.27
CA LEU A 161 14.75 -26.92 9.00
C LEU A 161 16.02 -26.21 8.53
N MET A 162 16.57 -25.33 9.37
CA MET A 162 17.95 -24.87 9.22
C MET A 162 18.85 -25.81 10.02
N ALA A 163 20.01 -26.17 9.45
CA ALA A 163 21.03 -26.89 10.21
C ALA A 163 21.52 -25.98 11.35
N VAL A 164 21.19 -26.36 12.59
CA VAL A 164 21.73 -25.74 13.80
C VAL A 164 22.75 -26.73 14.36
N HIS A 165 23.95 -26.25 14.65
CA HIS A 165 24.95 -27.06 15.36
C HIS A 165 24.38 -27.48 16.72
N TYR A 166 24.26 -28.79 16.92
CA TYR A 166 23.82 -29.37 18.18
C TYR A 166 25.02 -29.34 19.13
N ASN A 167 25.15 -28.25 19.88
CA ASN A 167 26.04 -28.24 21.03
C ASN A 167 25.33 -29.02 22.13
N GLU A 168 25.87 -30.17 22.51
CA GLU A 168 25.29 -31.15 23.44
C GLU A 168 25.34 -30.71 24.92
N ASP A 169 25.74 -29.48 25.18
CA ASP A 169 25.85 -28.94 26.53
C ASP A 169 24.52 -28.26 26.92
N GLU A 170 23.68 -28.97 27.68
CA GLU A 170 22.48 -28.39 28.33
C GLU A 170 22.86 -27.17 29.17
N GLU A 171 24.07 -27.17 29.73
CA GLU A 171 24.70 -26.05 30.43
C GLU A 171 24.87 -24.83 29.52
N GLU A 172 25.41 -24.98 28.30
CA GLU A 172 25.52 -23.87 27.34
C GLU A 172 24.14 -23.30 26.94
N MET A 173 23.12 -24.16 26.87
CA MET A 173 21.75 -23.74 26.55
C MET A 173 21.11 -22.95 27.70
N GLU A 174 21.32 -23.36 28.94
CA GLU A 174 20.86 -22.63 30.13
C GLU A 174 21.63 -21.33 30.31
N GLU A 175 22.96 -21.35 30.18
CA GLU A 175 23.79 -20.17 30.16
C GLU A 175 23.34 -19.19 29.07
N ARG A 176 23.02 -19.67 27.87
CA ARG A 176 22.50 -18.84 26.79
C ARG A 176 21.13 -18.24 27.13
N LYS A 177 20.25 -18.96 27.83
CA LYS A 177 18.96 -18.43 28.33
C LYS A 177 19.17 -17.36 29.39
N ILE A 178 20.07 -17.61 30.35
CA ILE A 178 20.43 -16.66 31.41
C ILE A 178 21.09 -15.42 30.80
N GLN A 179 22.03 -15.59 29.87
CA GLN A 179 22.65 -14.49 29.12
C GLN A 179 21.62 -13.70 28.32
N ARG A 180 20.62 -14.37 27.70
CA ARG A 180 19.52 -13.68 26.99
C ARG A 180 18.62 -12.91 27.94
N ALA A 181 18.31 -13.46 29.11
CA ALA A 181 17.55 -12.77 30.16
C ALA A 181 18.33 -11.58 30.72
N ARG A 182 19.63 -11.73 30.98
CA ARG A 182 20.57 -10.66 31.35
C ARG A 182 20.60 -9.56 30.31
N ARG A 183 20.78 -9.91 29.02
CA ARG A 183 20.75 -8.92 27.91
C ARG A 183 19.41 -8.19 27.85
N ARG A 184 18.29 -8.90 27.97
CA ARG A 184 16.94 -8.30 27.94
C ARG A 184 16.71 -7.34 29.11
N ALA A 185 17.18 -7.72 30.29
CA ALA A 185 17.07 -6.88 31.48
C ALA A 185 17.99 -5.65 31.38
N LEU A 186 19.23 -5.79 30.87
CA LEU A 186 20.11 -4.67 30.55
C LEU A 186 19.52 -3.73 29.46
N GLN A 187 18.69 -4.28 28.57
CA GLN A 187 17.93 -3.53 27.57
C GLN A 187 16.55 -3.09 28.08
N SER A 188 16.23 -3.28 29.36
CA SER A 188 14.99 -2.77 29.93
C SER A 188 15.01 -1.23 29.98
N SER A 189 13.83 -0.62 29.89
CA SER A 189 13.69 0.85 29.83
C SER A 189 14.43 1.54 30.96
N LEU A 190 14.30 1.04 32.20
CA LEU A 190 14.95 1.66 33.35
C LEU A 190 16.47 1.69 33.22
N ILE A 191 17.10 0.59 32.76
CA ILE A 191 18.56 0.54 32.62
C ILE A 191 19.02 1.39 31.44
N GLN A 192 18.22 1.47 30.38
CA GLN A 192 18.50 2.37 29.24
C GLN A 192 18.39 3.84 29.64
N ASP A 193 17.38 4.22 30.42
CA ASP A 193 17.18 5.58 30.91
C ASP A 193 18.28 5.98 31.91
N LEU A 194 18.71 5.07 32.80
CA LEU A 194 19.87 5.28 33.65
C LEU A 194 21.15 5.42 32.82
N ARG A 195 21.36 4.56 31.83
CA ARG A 195 22.53 4.63 30.93
C ARG A 195 22.58 5.97 30.19
N ALA A 196 21.43 6.49 29.75
CA ALA A 196 21.33 7.79 29.10
C ALA A 196 21.69 8.94 30.05
N GLN A 197 21.25 8.89 31.31
CA GLN A 197 21.58 9.92 32.32
C GLN A 197 23.07 9.97 32.66
N TYR A 198 23.76 8.82 32.69
CA TYR A 198 25.19 8.75 32.99
C TYR A 198 26.09 8.87 31.76
N SER A 199 25.55 8.81 30.54
CA SER A 199 26.33 8.99 29.32
C SER A 199 26.37 10.46 28.91
N GLU A 200 27.56 11.01 28.68
CA GLU A 200 27.76 12.34 28.09
C GLU A 200 27.48 12.37 26.57
N ALA A 201 27.04 11.24 25.99
CA ALA A 201 26.76 11.13 24.56
C ALA A 201 25.46 11.88 24.21
N PRO A 202 25.44 12.67 23.12
CA PRO A 202 24.25 13.40 22.70
C PRO A 202 23.13 12.45 22.27
N GLU A 203 21.89 12.71 22.72
CA GLU A 203 20.70 12.00 22.27
C GLU A 203 20.16 12.59 20.95
N GLU A 204 19.74 11.73 20.03
CA GLU A 204 19.06 12.12 18.79
C GLU A 204 17.57 12.41 19.05
N PHE A 205 17.23 13.68 19.25
CA PHE A 205 15.86 14.15 19.20
C PHE A 205 15.40 14.30 17.75
N GLN A 206 14.26 13.72 17.41
CA GLN A 206 13.53 14.01 16.16
C GLN A 206 12.23 14.69 16.57
N ASP A 207 11.79 15.68 15.80
CA ASP A 207 10.57 16.48 16.07
C ASP A 207 9.26 15.65 16.03
N ASP A 208 9.34 14.36 15.75
CA ASP A 208 8.20 13.47 15.72
C ASP A 208 7.86 13.03 17.15
N SER A 209 6.61 13.29 17.58
CA SER A 209 6.00 12.90 18.85
C SER A 209 5.80 11.38 19.01
N ILE A 210 6.71 10.58 18.48
CA ILE A 210 6.66 9.13 18.45
C ILE A 210 7.49 8.61 19.62
N VAL A 211 6.81 7.92 20.51
CA VAL A 211 7.34 7.05 21.57
C VAL A 211 8.68 6.39 21.18
N LYS A 212 9.72 6.58 22.02
CA LYS A 212 11.10 6.10 21.79
C LYS A 212 11.17 4.60 21.41
N ARG A 213 10.32 3.73 21.99
CA ARG A 213 10.28 2.30 21.65
C ARG A 213 9.73 1.99 20.27
N LYS A 214 8.65 2.66 19.86
CA LYS A 214 8.09 2.51 18.50
C LYS A 214 9.09 2.98 17.44
N LYS A 215 9.88 4.01 17.76
CA LYS A 215 10.99 4.47 16.93
C LYS A 215 12.06 3.38 16.77
N GLN A 216 12.44 2.68 17.83
CA GLN A 216 13.41 1.59 17.75
C GLN A 216 12.92 0.43 16.86
N GLU A 217 11.67 0.00 17.03
CA GLU A 217 11.08 -1.06 16.18
C GLU A 217 10.99 -0.63 14.70
N ASP A 218 10.59 0.62 14.44
CA ASP A 218 10.51 1.17 13.09
C ASP A 218 11.92 1.35 12.46
N ILE A 219 12.95 1.70 13.25
CA ILE A 219 14.36 1.76 12.81
C ILE A 219 14.87 0.36 12.45
N GLU A 220 14.64 -0.63 13.31
CA GLU A 220 15.04 -2.02 13.04
C GLU A 220 14.38 -2.55 11.77
N LYS A 221 13.11 -2.20 11.56
CA LYS A 221 12.38 -2.53 10.34
C LYS A 221 13.02 -1.88 9.11
N ARG A 222 13.32 -0.58 9.16
CA ARG A 222 13.98 0.14 8.06
C ARG A 222 15.34 -0.46 7.73
N LYS A 223 16.15 -0.72 8.76
CA LYS A 223 17.47 -1.34 8.61
C LYS A 223 17.38 -2.70 7.92
N TYR A 224 16.40 -3.53 8.29
CA TYR A 224 16.17 -4.80 7.59
C TYR A 224 15.77 -4.60 6.12
N GLU A 225 14.90 -3.64 5.82
CA GLU A 225 14.52 -3.33 4.43
C GLU A 225 15.72 -2.83 3.60
N GLU A 226 16.63 -2.06 4.19
CA GLU A 226 17.87 -1.57 3.56
C GLU A 226 18.89 -2.70 3.37
N ASP A 227 19.14 -3.50 4.40
CA ASP A 227 20.12 -4.59 4.38
C ASP A 227 19.74 -5.67 3.34
N TYR A 228 18.45 -5.99 3.23
CA TYR A 228 17.95 -7.06 2.34
C TYR A 228 17.30 -6.53 1.06
N LEU A 229 17.15 -5.22 0.91
CA LEU A 229 16.48 -4.57 -0.23
C LEU A 229 15.07 -5.12 -0.51
N ILE A 230 14.35 -5.57 0.53
CA ILE A 230 13.00 -6.15 0.45
C ILE A 230 12.06 -5.42 1.41
N ARG A 231 10.94 -4.90 0.89
CA ARG A 231 9.90 -4.25 1.69
C ARG A 231 9.07 -5.26 2.50
N LEU A 232 8.97 -5.07 3.81
CA LEU A 232 8.23 -5.99 4.68
C LEU A 232 6.74 -5.62 4.75
N GLN A 233 5.90 -6.44 4.12
CA GLN A 233 4.44 -6.28 4.11
C GLN A 233 3.86 -6.55 5.50
N MET A 234 2.97 -5.66 5.98
CA MET A 234 2.26 -5.85 7.25
C MET A 234 1.11 -6.82 7.07
N THR A 235 1.00 -7.81 7.96
CA THR A 235 -0.19 -8.67 8.01
C THR A 235 -1.40 -7.89 8.53
N LYS A 236 -2.62 -8.30 8.16
CA LYS A 236 -3.87 -7.68 8.69
C LYS A 236 -3.91 -7.73 10.24
N LYS A 237 -3.38 -8.81 10.83
CA LYS A 237 -3.28 -9.00 12.28
C LYS A 237 -2.31 -8.00 12.92
N GLU A 238 -1.11 -7.83 12.36
CA GLU A 238 -0.14 -6.84 12.87
C GLU A 238 -0.67 -5.41 12.70
N LYS A 239 -1.33 -5.11 11.58
CA LYS A 239 -1.96 -3.79 11.36
C LYS A 239 -3.05 -3.50 12.40
N HIS A 240 -3.83 -4.51 12.79
CA HIS A 240 -4.82 -4.38 13.85
C HIS A 240 -4.17 -4.19 15.22
N ASN A 241 -3.13 -4.97 15.53
CA ASN A 241 -2.39 -4.83 16.79
C ASN A 241 -1.73 -3.45 16.93
N LYS A 242 -1.07 -2.93 15.88
CA LYS A 242 -0.48 -1.58 15.88
C LYS A 242 -1.53 -0.48 16.15
N LYS A 243 -2.78 -0.67 15.69
CA LYS A 243 -3.91 0.24 15.98
C LYS A 243 -4.41 0.15 17.43
N ILE A 244 -4.36 -1.02 18.05
CA ILE A 244 -4.74 -1.19 19.47
C ILE A 244 -3.65 -0.58 20.35
N GLN A 245 -2.39 -0.89 20.06
CA GLN A 245 -1.21 -0.35 20.73
C GLN A 245 -1.19 1.19 20.71
N ASN A 246 -1.51 1.80 19.57
CA ASN A 246 -1.60 3.27 19.49
C ASN A 246 -2.70 3.89 20.37
N ARG A 247 -3.69 3.10 20.83
CA ARG A 247 -4.81 3.58 21.66
C ARG A 247 -4.59 3.32 23.16
N GLN A 248 -3.93 2.23 23.51
CA GLN A 248 -3.85 1.74 24.90
C GLN A 248 -2.49 2.05 25.56
N ASP A 249 -1.41 2.16 24.80
CA ASP A 249 -0.06 1.98 25.34
C ASP A 249 0.51 3.17 26.12
N ILE A 250 -0.14 4.33 26.20
CA ILE A 250 0.45 5.50 26.87
C ILE A 250 0.71 5.21 28.37
N LEU A 251 -0.21 4.50 29.03
CA LEU A 251 -0.09 4.17 30.45
C LEU A 251 0.66 2.86 30.68
N ASP A 252 0.38 1.84 29.86
CA ASP A 252 1.06 0.56 30.02
C ASP A 252 2.57 0.73 29.80
N GLU A 253 3.01 1.48 28.79
CA GLU A 253 4.42 1.74 28.54
C GLU A 253 5.11 2.49 29.69
N LEU A 254 4.41 3.44 30.32
CA LEU A 254 4.89 4.10 31.53
C LEU A 254 5.02 3.11 32.70
N LEU A 255 4.19 2.07 32.76
CA LEU A 255 4.22 1.05 33.83
C LEU A 255 5.11 -0.17 33.52
N HIS A 256 5.79 -0.22 32.36
CA HIS A 256 6.72 -1.30 31.99
C HIS A 256 8.08 -1.24 32.73
N PHE A 257 8.04 -0.89 34.02
CA PHE A 257 9.16 -0.95 34.94
C PHE A 257 9.44 -2.40 35.39
N GLY A 258 8.45 -3.28 35.50
CA GLY A 258 8.62 -4.62 36.10
C GLY A 258 9.67 -5.56 35.46
N SER A 259 10.12 -5.28 34.22
CA SER A 259 11.10 -6.11 33.51
C SER A 259 12.48 -6.16 34.17
N TYR A 260 12.91 -5.11 34.90
CA TYR A 260 14.19 -5.16 35.61
C TYR A 260 14.08 -5.97 36.90
N MET A 261 12.90 -5.97 37.54
CA MET A 261 12.67 -6.69 38.80
C MET A 261 12.67 -8.19 38.60
N ALA A 262 12.11 -8.68 37.48
CA ALA A 262 12.10 -10.10 37.15
C ALA A 262 13.52 -10.70 36.98
N MET A 263 14.55 -9.88 36.76
CA MET A 263 15.94 -10.34 36.70
C MET A 263 16.50 -10.67 38.10
N LYS A 264 16.05 -9.94 39.12
CA LYS A 264 16.44 -10.19 40.52
C LYS A 264 16.00 -11.57 41.00
N ASP A 265 14.90 -12.07 40.43
CA ASP A 265 14.36 -13.39 40.70
C ASP A 265 15.04 -14.50 39.87
N ILE A 266 15.78 -14.13 38.81
CA ILE A 266 16.57 -15.07 37.99
C ILE A 266 17.98 -15.24 38.56
N GLU A 267 18.57 -14.19 39.13
CA GLU A 267 19.88 -14.27 39.79
C GLU A 267 19.82 -14.84 41.21
N LYS A 268 18.65 -14.74 41.86
CA LYS A 268 18.36 -15.50 43.07
C LYS A 268 17.88 -16.88 42.66
N GLY A 269 18.85 -17.77 42.43
CA GLY A 269 18.60 -19.17 42.16
C GLY A 269 17.50 -19.72 43.05
N SER A 270 16.44 -20.21 42.39
CA SER A 270 15.67 -21.39 42.78
C SER A 270 15.61 -21.67 44.29
N ASP A 271 15.01 -20.77 45.05
CA ASP A 271 14.60 -21.05 46.43
C ASP A 271 13.25 -20.37 46.69
N ASN A 272 12.19 -21.21 46.71
CA ASN A 272 11.01 -21.05 47.56
C ASN A 272 10.21 -19.74 47.36
N THR A 273 9.11 -19.67 46.62
CA THR A 273 7.75 -20.10 47.03
C THR A 273 6.78 -19.37 46.07
N ALA A 274 5.96 -20.08 45.31
CA ALA A 274 4.52 -20.27 45.55
C ALA A 274 3.63 -18.99 45.51
N SER A 275 2.67 -19.01 44.57
CA SER A 275 1.44 -18.20 44.51
C SER A 275 1.62 -16.73 44.07
N HIS A 276 0.91 -16.17 43.09
CA HIS A 276 -0.44 -16.38 42.59
C HIS A 276 -0.57 -15.88 41.14
N GLY A 277 -1.47 -16.46 40.36
CA GLY A 277 -2.02 -15.79 39.17
C GLY A 277 -2.28 -16.69 37.97
N ALA A 278 -3.40 -17.42 38.02
CA ALA A 278 -4.24 -17.92 36.92
C ALA A 278 -3.61 -17.99 35.50
N GLY A 279 -3.50 -19.14 34.83
CA GLY A 279 -4.46 -20.23 34.75
C GLY A 279 -4.78 -20.50 33.28
N ARG A 280 -4.34 -21.65 32.76
CA ARG A 280 -5.08 -22.53 31.81
C ARG A 280 -4.16 -23.68 31.39
N LYS A 281 -4.31 -24.82 32.09
CA LYS A 281 -3.81 -26.15 31.73
C LYS A 281 -4.55 -26.67 30.50
N ARG A 282 -3.91 -27.49 29.64
CA ARG A 282 -4.43 -28.83 29.21
C ARG A 282 -3.31 -29.74 28.63
N LYS A 283 -3.53 -31.05 28.85
CA LYS A 283 -2.93 -32.29 28.28
C LYS A 283 -1.71 -32.86 29.02
N ILE A 284 -1.80 -33.91 29.86
CA ILE A 284 -2.27 -35.31 29.67
C ILE A 284 -1.37 -36.11 28.71
N GLY A 285 -0.61 -37.05 29.27
CA GLY A 285 -0.64 -38.44 28.79
C GLY A 285 0.68 -39.11 28.40
N LYS A 286 1.09 -40.05 29.29
CA LYS A 286 1.67 -41.38 28.99
C LYS A 286 3.20 -41.55 28.88
N ASN A 287 3.73 -42.07 29.99
CA ASN A 287 4.40 -43.37 30.13
C ASN A 287 5.56 -43.70 29.17
N ARG A 288 6.74 -43.98 29.77
CA ARG A 288 7.39 -45.29 29.61
C ARG A 288 8.40 -45.59 30.72
N LYS A 289 8.20 -46.77 31.31
CA LYS A 289 8.97 -47.44 32.36
C LYS A 289 10.24 -48.11 31.80
N PHE A 290 11.09 -48.58 32.73
CA PHE A 290 12.12 -49.62 32.67
C PHE A 290 13.54 -49.15 32.31
N ALA A 291 14.63 -49.56 32.98
CA ALA A 291 14.89 -50.51 34.06
C ALA A 291 16.33 -50.27 34.58
N LYS A 292 16.65 -50.45 35.86
CA LYS A 292 17.44 -51.56 36.48
C LYS A 292 17.95 -50.95 37.80
N LYS A 293 18.03 -51.63 38.95
CA LYS A 293 18.98 -52.71 39.26
C LYS A 293 18.83 -53.07 40.76
N GLN A 294 19.11 -54.34 41.11
CA GLN A 294 19.38 -54.89 42.47
C GLN A 294 18.10 -55.08 43.34
N LEU A 295 17.76 -56.25 43.90
CA LEU A 295 18.56 -57.20 44.67
C LEU A 295 17.90 -58.61 44.70
N ALA A 296 18.74 -59.61 44.99
CA ALA A 296 18.48 -60.80 45.80
C ALA A 296 18.00 -62.12 45.15
N LYS A 297 18.87 -63.13 45.39
CA LYS A 297 18.66 -64.58 45.51
C LYS A 297 18.80 -65.45 44.26
N GLY A 298 19.86 -66.26 44.28
CA GLY A 298 20.06 -67.38 43.35
C GLY A 298 21.49 -67.91 43.33
N LYS A 299 22.03 -68.33 44.49
CA LYS A 299 23.31 -69.04 44.59
C LYS A 299 22.99 -70.50 44.94
N LYS A 300 23.09 -71.42 43.97
CA LYS A 300 24.02 -72.56 43.99
C LYS A 300 23.69 -73.59 42.91
N VAL A 301 24.80 -74.08 42.38
CA VAL A 301 25.03 -75.19 41.47
C VAL A 301 25.17 -76.48 42.29
N LYS A 302 24.77 -77.60 41.68
CA LYS A 302 24.79 -79.00 42.17
C LYS A 302 23.76 -79.36 43.24
#